data_AF-A0A093XHN8-F1
#
_entry.id   AF-A0A093XHN8-F1
#
_cell.length_a   1.000
_cell.length_b   1.000
_cell.length_c   1.000
_cell.angle_alpha   90.00
_cell.angle_beta   90.00
_cell.angle_gamma   90.00
#
_symmetry.space_group_name_H-M   'P 1'
#
loop_
_entity.id
_entity.type
_entity.pdbx_description
1 polymer ?
#
loop_
_entity_poly.entity_id
_entity_poly.type
_entity_poly.pdbx_seq_one_letter_code
_entity_poly.pdbx_strand_id
1 'polypeptide(L)'
;MSSLEPRDLPDIIEDFFRLLTDTVLYYPYRLIPSELFTPILQAALSALALEQREPLTATLHYLRDVIAFGGPNPPVSTGQPNPPAVQAAMQNILAAHGEELVKRVMAGMMITFPRDCFADGSGVLLELIELMPEAAVGWVAVTVRMLPEGTVTPEESKRLIDGIGAKLSGGPEALRGVRSLLQDFTNAYRRRYVAPRDGLGRLEATRFRFSG
;
A
#
# COMPACT_ATOMS: atom_id res chain seq x y z
N MET A 1 -5.09 15.62 24.19
CA MET A 1 -4.98 14.94 22.88
C MET A 1 -3.95 15.72 22.07
N SER A 2 -2.81 15.12 21.73
CA SER A 2 -1.76 15.82 20.98
C SER A 2 -2.28 16.18 19.58
N SER A 3 -2.13 17.44 19.20
CA SER A 3 -2.49 17.98 17.89
C SER A 3 -1.39 17.80 16.85
N LEU A 4 -0.47 16.85 17.08
CA LEU A 4 0.73 16.65 16.27
C LEU A 4 0.35 15.90 15.00
N GLU A 5 0.73 16.44 13.85
CA GLU A 5 0.51 15.80 12.56
C GLU A 5 1.68 14.85 12.26
N PRO A 6 1.48 13.78 11.45
CA PRO A 6 2.56 12.84 11.12
C PRO A 6 3.82 13.53 10.59
N ARG A 7 3.65 14.60 9.82
CA ARG A 7 4.75 15.43 9.29
C ARG A 7 5.60 16.13 10.36
N ASP A 8 5.08 16.27 11.58
CA ASP A 8 5.76 16.92 12.69
C ASP A 8 6.68 15.95 13.46
N LEU A 9 6.55 14.63 13.24
CA LEU A 9 7.29 13.59 13.95
C LEU A 9 7.82 12.48 12.99
N PRO A 10 8.53 12.84 11.90
CA PRO A 10 8.95 11.87 10.89
C PRO A 10 9.94 10.83 11.44
N ASP A 11 10.83 11.23 12.34
CA ASP A 11 11.80 10.36 13.02
C ASP A 11 11.12 9.30 13.89
N ILE A 12 10.13 9.70 14.69
CA ILE A 12 9.36 8.78 15.52
C ILE A 12 8.60 7.76 14.66
N ILE A 13 8.04 8.20 13.53
CA ILE A 13 7.34 7.32 12.59
C ILE A 13 8.30 6.31 11.97
N GLU A 14 9.48 6.76 11.56
CA GLU A 14 10.53 5.89 11.03
C GLU A 14 10.93 4.81 12.05
N ASP A 15 11.30 5.21 13.27
CA ASP A 15 11.72 4.29 14.33
C ASP A 15 10.60 3.32 14.70
N PHE A 16 9.35 3.79 14.74
CA PHE A 16 8.19 2.95 15.01
C PHE A 16 8.00 1.87 13.95
N PHE A 17 8.06 2.20 12.66
CA PHE A 17 7.88 1.21 11.60
C PHE A 17 9.10 0.29 11.45
N ARG A 18 10.32 0.76 11.72
CA ARG A 18 11.50 -0.10 11.82
C ARG A 18 11.35 -1.15 12.93
N LEU A 19 10.90 -0.73 14.11
CA LEU A 19 10.60 -1.64 15.22
C LEU A 19 9.48 -2.64 14.87
N LEU A 20 8.45 -2.18 14.16
CA LEU A 20 7.37 -3.06 13.74
C LEU A 20 7.80 -4.09 12.69
N THR A 21 8.72 -3.74 11.78
CA THR A 21 9.31 -4.71 10.85
C THR A 21 9.99 -5.85 11.62
N ASP A 22 10.78 -5.53 12.64
CA ASP A 22 11.38 -6.56 13.51
C ASP A 22 10.30 -7.34 14.29
N THR A 23 9.25 -6.67 14.76
CA THR A 23 8.15 -7.31 15.47
C THR A 23 7.39 -8.30 14.57
N VAL A 24 7.17 -7.95 13.30
CA VAL A 24 6.56 -8.83 12.29
C VAL A 24 7.47 -10.01 12.00
N LEU A 25 8.79 -9.84 11.99
CA LEU A 25 9.74 -10.92 11.78
C LEU A 25 9.71 -11.96 12.93
N TYR A 26 9.67 -11.49 14.18
CA TYR A 26 9.82 -12.36 15.37
C TYR A 26 8.50 -12.79 16.03
N TYR A 27 7.46 -11.96 15.97
CA TYR A 27 6.18 -12.19 16.66
C TYR A 27 4.92 -12.01 15.77
N PRO A 28 4.93 -12.43 14.50
CA PRO A 28 3.81 -12.17 13.57
C PRO A 28 2.49 -12.79 14.07
N TYR A 29 2.57 -13.99 14.64
CA TYR A 29 1.40 -14.77 15.07
C TYR A 29 0.76 -14.23 16.35
N ARG A 30 1.42 -13.32 17.06
CA ARG A 30 0.83 -12.57 18.16
C ARG A 30 0.35 -11.20 17.70
N LEU A 31 1.13 -10.53 16.85
CA LEU A 31 0.85 -9.18 16.39
C LEU A 31 -0.42 -9.13 15.52
N ILE A 32 -0.50 -9.94 14.46
CA ILE A 32 -1.58 -9.91 13.47
C ILE A 32 -2.98 -10.13 14.07
N PRO A 33 -3.20 -11.15 14.93
CA PRO A 33 -4.51 -11.33 15.55
C PRO A 33 -4.78 -10.41 16.75
N SER A 34 -3.84 -9.54 17.14
CA SER A 34 -4.03 -8.66 18.30
C SER A 34 -4.92 -7.46 17.99
N GLU A 35 -5.56 -6.92 19.03
CA GLU A 35 -6.37 -5.70 18.95
C GLU A 35 -5.55 -4.45 18.56
N LEU A 36 -4.22 -4.52 18.69
CA LEU A 36 -3.31 -3.44 18.30
C LEU A 36 -3.10 -3.35 16.79
N PHE A 37 -3.39 -4.43 16.04
CA PHE A 37 -3.05 -4.49 14.63
C PHE A 37 -3.79 -3.45 13.79
N THR A 38 -5.10 -3.33 13.97
CA THR A 38 -5.90 -2.37 13.20
C THR A 38 -5.46 -0.92 13.43
N PRO A 39 -5.25 -0.45 14.67
CA PRO A 39 -4.64 0.87 14.91
C PRO A 39 -3.27 1.06 14.25
N ILE A 40 -2.39 0.04 14.29
CA ILE A 40 -1.07 0.09 13.65
C ILE A 40 -1.21 0.24 12.14
N LEU A 41 -2.11 -0.54 11.50
CA LEU A 41 -2.36 -0.43 10.07
C LEU A 41 -2.89 0.95 9.69
N GLN A 42 -3.82 1.50 10.47
CA GLN A 42 -4.34 2.84 10.23
C GLN A 42 -3.27 3.94 10.39
N ALA A 43 -2.34 3.77 11.34
CA ALA A 43 -1.18 4.64 11.46
C ALA A 43 -0.28 4.54 10.22
N ALA A 44 -0.05 3.33 9.69
CA ALA A 44 0.72 3.11 8.46
C ALA A 44 0.07 3.80 7.26
N LEU A 45 -1.25 3.62 7.07
CA LEU A 45 -2.02 4.29 6.01
C LEU A 45 -1.92 5.81 6.08
N SER A 46 -1.76 6.37 7.28
CA SER A 46 -1.62 7.81 7.50
C SER A 46 -0.20 8.30 7.24
N ALA A 47 0.81 7.49 7.57
CA ALA A 47 2.21 7.74 7.26
C ALA A 47 2.50 7.72 5.74
N LEU A 48 1.67 7.05 4.93
CA LEU A 48 1.75 7.13 3.46
C LEU A 48 1.45 8.53 2.89
N ALA A 49 1.03 9.49 3.71
CA ALA A 49 0.92 10.90 3.30
C ALA A 49 2.25 11.67 3.41
N LEU A 50 3.29 11.08 4.01
CA LEU A 50 4.59 11.72 4.20
C LEU A 50 5.35 11.85 2.87
N GLU A 51 6.10 12.94 2.76
CA GLU A 51 7.00 13.21 1.63
C GLU A 51 8.47 12.92 1.99
N GLN A 52 8.76 12.79 3.29
CA GLN A 52 10.07 12.40 3.80
C GLN A 52 10.35 10.94 3.44
N ARG A 53 11.50 10.70 2.82
CA ARG A 53 11.87 9.41 2.24
C ARG A 53 11.97 8.30 3.29
N GLU A 54 12.74 8.55 4.34
CA GLU A 54 13.12 7.54 5.33
C GLU A 54 11.91 6.95 6.08
N PRO A 55 11.00 7.75 6.68
CA PRO A 55 9.81 7.22 7.32
C PRO A 55 8.84 6.56 6.33
N LEU A 56 8.74 7.09 5.11
CA LEU A 56 7.89 6.52 4.08
C LEU A 56 8.39 5.13 3.66
N THR A 57 9.70 5.00 3.38
CA THR A 57 10.31 3.73 3.01
C THR A 57 10.19 2.72 4.15
N ALA A 58 10.42 3.11 5.41
CA ALA A 58 10.21 2.23 6.56
C ALA A 58 8.75 1.73 6.65
N THR A 59 7.78 2.62 6.43
CA THR A 59 6.35 2.28 6.42
C THR A 59 6.00 1.31 5.28
N LEU A 60 6.51 1.56 4.07
CA LEU A 60 6.26 0.73 2.89
C LEU A 60 6.87 -0.67 3.02
N HIS A 61 8.07 -0.78 3.61
CA HIS A 61 8.71 -2.06 3.91
C HIS A 61 7.90 -2.85 4.94
N TYR A 62 7.51 -2.21 6.04
CA TYR A 62 6.62 -2.83 7.03
C TYR A 62 5.31 -3.35 6.38
N LEU A 63 4.64 -2.51 5.57
CA LEU A 63 3.39 -2.89 4.91
C LEU A 63 3.58 -4.09 3.97
N ARG A 64 4.67 -4.10 3.19
CA ARG A 64 4.97 -5.22 2.31
C ARG A 64 5.18 -6.52 3.11
N ASP A 65 6.01 -6.46 4.15
CA ASP A 65 6.38 -7.64 4.92
C ASP A 65 5.19 -8.20 5.70
N VAL A 66 4.31 -7.34 6.25
CA VAL A 66 3.15 -7.79 7.02
C VAL A 66 2.05 -8.37 6.13
N ILE A 67 1.85 -7.85 4.91
CA ILE A 67 0.85 -8.38 3.96
C ILE A 67 1.21 -9.81 3.53
N ALA A 68 2.51 -10.14 3.42
CA ALA A 68 2.95 -11.49 3.06
C ALA A 68 2.44 -12.57 4.04
N PHE A 69 2.11 -12.21 5.28
CA PHE A 69 1.46 -13.11 6.25
C PHE A 69 -0.03 -13.37 5.98
N GLY A 70 -0.61 -12.82 4.92
CA GLY A 70 -1.89 -13.28 4.39
C GLY A 70 -1.78 -14.57 3.58
N GLY A 71 -0.57 -14.89 3.07
CA GLY A 71 -0.32 -16.04 2.21
C GLY A 71 0.16 -17.28 2.95
N PRO A 72 0.27 -18.43 2.26
CA PRO A 72 0.70 -19.70 2.86
C PRO A 72 2.20 -19.76 3.20
N ASN A 73 3.02 -18.93 2.54
CA ASN A 73 4.47 -18.92 2.64
C ASN A 73 4.92 -17.59 3.28
N PRO A 74 4.99 -17.49 4.62
CA PRO A 74 5.38 -16.25 5.28
C PRO A 74 6.89 -16.01 5.10
N PRO A 75 7.36 -14.75 5.17
CA PRO A 75 8.77 -14.39 5.01
C PRO A 75 9.60 -14.71 6.26
N VAL A 76 9.50 -15.94 6.78
CA VAL A 76 10.21 -16.41 7.97
C VAL A 76 11.20 -17.52 7.61
N SER A 77 12.40 -17.47 8.18
CA SER A 77 13.47 -18.44 7.89
C SER A 77 13.25 -19.83 8.52
N THR A 78 12.18 -20.00 9.31
CA THR A 78 11.89 -21.27 10.00
C THR A 78 11.39 -22.37 9.05
N GLY A 79 10.97 -22.02 7.83
CA GLY A 79 10.39 -22.95 6.86
C GLY A 79 9.02 -23.51 7.27
N GLN A 80 8.41 -22.98 8.34
CA GLN A 80 7.10 -23.40 8.79
C GLN A 80 6.00 -22.72 7.95
N PRO A 81 4.94 -23.45 7.58
CA PRO A 81 3.80 -22.86 6.88
C PRO A 81 3.11 -21.83 7.77
N ASN A 82 2.53 -20.80 7.16
CA ASN A 82 1.82 -19.77 7.89
C ASN A 82 0.56 -20.36 8.55
N PRO A 83 0.30 -20.14 9.85
CA PRO A 83 -0.92 -20.64 10.50
C PRO A 83 -2.19 -20.15 9.76
N PRO A 84 -3.16 -21.03 9.46
CA PRO A 84 -4.38 -20.63 8.75
C PRO A 84 -5.17 -19.51 9.43
N ALA A 85 -5.16 -19.46 10.76
CA ALA A 85 -5.81 -18.39 11.52
C ALA A 85 -5.17 -17.02 11.28
N VAL A 86 -3.85 -16.97 11.09
CA VAL A 86 -3.11 -15.73 10.79
C VAL A 86 -3.39 -15.27 9.37
N GLN A 87 -3.38 -16.20 8.41
CA GLN A 87 -3.76 -15.93 7.03
C GLN A 87 -5.17 -15.33 6.94
N ALA A 88 -6.14 -15.97 7.60
CA ALA A 88 -7.52 -15.51 7.62
C ALA A 88 -7.67 -14.14 8.31
N ALA A 89 -6.99 -13.92 9.44
CA ALA A 89 -7.00 -12.63 10.13
C ALA A 89 -6.48 -11.52 9.22
N MET A 90 -5.33 -11.74 8.56
CA MET A 90 -4.74 -10.75 7.67
C MET A 90 -5.63 -10.49 6.45
N GLN A 91 -6.16 -11.53 5.79
CA GLN A 91 -7.06 -11.37 4.66
C GLN A 91 -8.35 -10.63 5.03
N ASN A 92 -8.92 -10.87 6.22
CA ASN A 92 -10.08 -10.12 6.71
C ASN A 92 -9.78 -8.64 6.92
N ILE A 93 -8.61 -8.31 7.49
CA ILE A 93 -8.16 -6.93 7.67
C ILE A 93 -7.95 -6.26 6.31
N LEU A 94 -7.35 -6.95 5.34
CA LEU A 94 -7.16 -6.44 3.98
C LEU A 94 -8.48 -6.30 3.22
N ALA A 95 -9.47 -7.17 3.45
CA ALA A 95 -10.80 -6.98 2.90
C ALA A 95 -11.45 -5.67 3.40
N ALA A 96 -11.19 -5.28 4.65
CA ALA A 96 -11.72 -4.06 5.26
C ALA A 96 -10.94 -2.78 4.89
N HIS A 97 -9.62 -2.86 4.71
CA HIS A 97 -8.73 -1.69 4.55
C HIS A 97 -7.96 -1.64 3.23
N GLY A 98 -8.04 -2.68 2.41
CA GLY A 98 -7.26 -2.83 1.18
C GLY A 98 -7.57 -1.77 0.13
N GLU A 99 -8.83 -1.33 0.03
CA GLU A 99 -9.20 -0.23 -0.86
C GLU A 99 -8.47 1.07 -0.49
N GLU A 100 -8.43 1.41 0.80
CA GLU A 100 -7.74 2.60 1.28
C GLU A 100 -6.23 2.49 1.12
N LEU A 101 -5.66 1.31 1.35
CA LEU A 101 -4.26 1.02 1.10
C LEU A 101 -3.88 1.28 -0.36
N VAL A 102 -4.65 0.72 -1.31
CA VAL A 102 -4.41 0.92 -2.75
C VAL A 102 -4.51 2.39 -3.11
N LYS A 103 -5.55 3.10 -2.62
CA LYS A 103 -5.71 4.54 -2.86
C LYS A 103 -4.50 5.33 -2.39
N ARG A 104 -4.05 5.12 -1.16
CA ARG A 104 -2.91 5.83 -0.55
C ARG A 104 -1.61 5.58 -1.30
N VAL A 105 -1.30 4.32 -1.58
CA VAL A 105 -0.05 3.96 -2.27
C VAL A 105 -0.04 4.47 -3.71
N MET A 106 -1.15 4.34 -4.46
CA MET A 106 -1.23 4.86 -5.82
C MET A 106 -1.16 6.39 -5.85
N ALA A 107 -1.93 7.09 -4.99
CA ALA A 107 -1.88 8.55 -4.89
C ALA A 107 -0.46 9.02 -4.55
N GLY A 108 0.21 8.34 -3.61
CA GLY A 108 1.60 8.52 -3.27
C GLY A 108 2.52 8.44 -4.48
N MET A 109 2.55 7.28 -5.16
CA MET A 109 3.42 7.08 -6.33
C MET A 109 3.16 8.07 -7.47
N MET A 110 1.91 8.48 -7.67
CA MET A 110 1.51 9.43 -8.71
C MET A 110 1.89 10.87 -8.37
N ILE A 111 1.87 11.25 -7.10
CA ILE A 111 1.86 12.66 -6.70
C ILE A 111 2.95 13.00 -5.68
N THR A 112 2.93 12.39 -4.50
CA THR A 112 3.72 12.87 -3.34
C THR A 112 5.01 12.10 -3.08
N PHE A 113 5.09 10.81 -3.42
CA PHE A 113 6.25 9.98 -3.11
C PHE A 113 7.53 10.50 -3.80
N PRO A 114 8.69 10.44 -3.11
CA PRO A 114 9.99 10.60 -3.73
C PRO A 114 10.16 9.66 -4.94
N ARG A 115 10.94 10.11 -5.93
CA ARG A 115 11.04 9.41 -7.24
C ARG A 115 11.56 7.99 -7.14
N ASP A 116 12.38 7.71 -6.14
CA ASP A 116 12.99 6.42 -5.88
C ASP A 116 12.16 5.49 -4.99
N CYS A 117 11.08 5.99 -4.37
CA CYS A 117 10.15 5.18 -3.58
C CYS A 117 9.13 4.39 -4.45
N PHE A 118 9.18 4.51 -5.79
CA PHE A 118 8.28 3.75 -6.66
C PHE A 118 8.47 2.23 -6.49
N ALA A 119 9.71 1.76 -6.32
CA ALA A 119 9.98 0.33 -6.13
C ALA A 119 9.34 -0.20 -4.85
N ASP A 120 9.40 0.58 -3.77
CA ASP A 120 8.79 0.26 -2.48
C ASP A 120 7.25 0.28 -2.57
N GLY A 121 6.68 1.36 -3.10
CA GLY A 121 5.22 1.51 -3.27
C GLY A 121 4.61 0.43 -4.17
N SER A 122 5.23 0.17 -5.32
CA SER A 122 4.78 -0.90 -6.21
C SER A 122 4.96 -2.29 -5.59
N GLY A 123 5.94 -2.49 -4.70
CA GLY A 123 6.12 -3.72 -3.94
C GLY A 123 4.91 -4.06 -3.07
N VAL A 124 4.37 -3.07 -2.35
CA VAL A 124 3.16 -3.24 -1.54
C VAL A 124 1.96 -3.64 -2.41
N LEU A 125 1.74 -2.97 -3.55
CA LEU A 125 0.64 -3.31 -4.45
C LEU A 125 0.78 -4.70 -5.06
N LEU A 126 2.00 -5.12 -5.40
CA LEU A 126 2.23 -6.45 -5.96
C LEU A 126 1.96 -7.55 -4.94
N GLU A 127 2.37 -7.36 -3.70
CA GLU A 127 2.07 -8.30 -2.61
C GLU A 127 0.55 -8.45 -2.42
N LEU A 128 -0.18 -7.32 -2.46
CA LEU A 128 -1.64 -7.32 -2.35
C LEU A 128 -2.32 -7.95 -3.57
N ILE A 129 -1.81 -7.73 -4.77
CA ILE A 129 -2.32 -8.31 -6.02
C ILE A 129 -2.06 -9.81 -6.07
N GLU A 130 -0.92 -10.29 -5.59
CA GLU A 130 -0.62 -11.71 -5.47
C GLU A 130 -1.55 -12.39 -4.46
N LEU A 131 -1.82 -11.72 -3.33
CA LEU A 131 -2.65 -12.26 -2.26
C LEU A 131 -4.16 -12.21 -2.54
N MET A 132 -4.66 -11.09 -3.07
CA MET A 132 -6.10 -10.83 -3.28
C MET A 132 -6.35 -10.28 -4.69
N PRO A 133 -6.06 -11.05 -5.76
CA PRO A 133 -6.01 -10.55 -7.14
C PRO A 133 -7.28 -9.84 -7.59
N GLU A 134 -8.45 -10.46 -7.40
CA GLU A 134 -9.73 -9.90 -7.84
C GLU A 134 -10.07 -8.61 -7.10
N ALA A 135 -9.92 -8.60 -5.77
CA ALA A 135 -10.21 -7.45 -4.93
C ALA A 135 -9.23 -6.30 -5.23
N ALA A 136 -7.93 -6.60 -5.33
CA ALA A 136 -6.88 -5.62 -5.61
C ALA A 136 -7.07 -4.94 -6.97
N VAL A 137 -7.38 -5.69 -8.03
CA VAL A 137 -7.70 -5.12 -9.35
C VAL A 137 -8.93 -4.21 -9.26
N GLY A 138 -9.96 -4.63 -8.52
CA GLY A 138 -11.15 -3.82 -8.24
C GLY A 138 -10.82 -2.50 -7.56
N TRP A 139 -9.98 -2.52 -6.52
CA TRP A 139 -9.54 -1.33 -5.79
C TRP A 139 -8.68 -0.39 -6.64
N VAL A 140 -7.81 -0.93 -7.50
CA VAL A 140 -7.07 -0.14 -8.49
C VAL A 140 -8.04 0.55 -9.44
N ALA A 141 -9.06 -0.14 -9.96
CA ALA A 141 -10.07 0.45 -10.83
C ALA A 141 -10.89 1.55 -10.14
N VAL A 142 -11.27 1.36 -8.87
CA VAL A 142 -11.89 2.41 -8.05
C VAL A 142 -10.98 3.63 -7.94
N THR A 143 -9.70 3.42 -7.62
CA THR A 143 -8.73 4.51 -7.44
C THR A 143 -8.52 5.32 -8.72
N VAL A 144 -8.37 4.65 -9.87
CA VAL A 144 -8.23 5.34 -11.17
C VAL A 144 -9.46 6.19 -11.50
N ARG A 145 -10.67 5.70 -11.20
CA ARG A 145 -11.92 6.46 -11.40
C ARG A 145 -12.05 7.68 -10.48
N MET A 146 -11.29 7.75 -9.39
CA MET A 146 -11.27 8.90 -8.49
C MET A 146 -10.36 10.03 -8.97
N LEU A 147 -9.52 9.79 -9.99
CA LEU A 147 -8.63 10.80 -10.55
C LEU A 147 -9.46 11.90 -11.24
N PRO A 148 -8.98 13.15 -11.28
CA PRO A 148 -9.70 14.26 -11.90
C PRO A 148 -10.01 13.98 -13.38
N GLU A 149 -11.19 14.38 -13.85
CA GLU A 149 -11.59 14.18 -15.24
C GLU A 149 -10.57 14.80 -16.21
N GLY A 150 -10.27 14.08 -17.29
CA GLY A 150 -9.30 14.51 -18.31
C GLY A 150 -7.83 14.27 -17.97
N THR A 151 -7.49 13.82 -16.76
CA THR A 151 -6.09 13.49 -16.40
C THR A 151 -5.63 12.12 -16.96
N VAL A 152 -6.59 11.19 -17.10
CA VAL A 152 -6.39 9.84 -17.62
C VAL A 152 -7.48 9.55 -18.65
N THR A 153 -7.10 8.99 -19.80
CA THR A 153 -8.10 8.62 -20.82
C THR A 153 -8.77 7.28 -20.47
N PRO A 154 -9.98 7.00 -21.01
CA PRO A 154 -10.63 5.70 -20.84
C PRO A 154 -9.75 4.53 -21.33
N GLU A 155 -9.00 4.72 -22.41
CA GLU A 155 -8.10 3.71 -22.98
C GLU A 155 -6.91 3.41 -22.06
N GLU A 156 -6.34 4.44 -21.42
CA GLU A 156 -5.25 4.27 -20.46
C GLU A 156 -5.72 3.52 -19.21
N SER A 157 -6.89 3.90 -18.68
CA SER A 157 -7.53 3.21 -17.56
C SER A 157 -7.78 1.75 -17.91
N LYS A 158 -8.40 1.49 -19.07
CA LYS A 158 -8.67 0.13 -19.54
C LYS A 158 -7.39 -0.68 -19.73
N ARG A 159 -6.35 -0.09 -20.35
CA ARG A 159 -5.06 -0.75 -20.56
C ARG A 159 -4.40 -1.17 -19.24
N LEU A 160 -4.50 -0.34 -18.20
CA LEU A 160 -4.00 -0.69 -16.88
C LEU A 160 -4.79 -1.87 -16.29
N ILE A 161 -6.12 -1.75 -16.19
CA ILE A 161 -6.97 -2.76 -15.53
C ILE A 161 -6.95 -4.10 -16.27
N ASP A 162 -7.18 -4.09 -17.59
CA ASP A 162 -7.15 -5.29 -18.41
C ASP A 162 -5.74 -5.90 -18.44
N GLY A 163 -4.71 -5.05 -18.45
CA GLY A 163 -3.31 -5.49 -18.43
C GLY A 163 -2.92 -6.19 -17.13
N ILE A 164 -3.37 -5.70 -15.98
CA ILE A 164 -3.15 -6.37 -14.69
C ILE A 164 -3.92 -7.69 -14.68
N GLY A 165 -5.21 -7.67 -15.05
CA GLY A 165 -6.07 -8.86 -15.10
C GLY A 165 -5.50 -9.97 -16.00
N ALA A 166 -5.04 -9.63 -17.20
CA ALA A 166 -4.45 -10.59 -18.13
C ALA A 166 -3.14 -11.21 -17.62
N LYS A 167 -2.36 -10.44 -16.84
CA LYS A 167 -1.10 -10.92 -16.27
C LYS A 167 -1.32 -11.86 -15.09
N LEU A 168 -2.38 -11.69 -14.30
CA LEU A 168 -2.64 -12.56 -13.14
C LEU A 168 -2.69 -14.07 -13.46
N SER A 169 -3.02 -14.44 -14.70
CA SER A 169 -3.02 -15.84 -15.16
C SER A 169 -1.63 -16.43 -15.47
N GLY A 170 -0.56 -15.62 -15.43
CA GLY A 170 0.76 -15.96 -16.00
C GLY A 170 1.85 -16.38 -15.01
N GLY A 171 1.55 -16.54 -13.72
CA GLY A 171 2.52 -16.94 -12.70
C GLY A 171 3.52 -15.82 -12.30
N PRO A 172 4.67 -16.15 -11.68
CA PRO A 172 5.58 -15.16 -11.05
C PRO A 172 6.15 -14.11 -12.01
N GLU A 173 6.39 -14.46 -13.28
CA GLU A 173 6.85 -13.50 -14.29
C GLU A 173 5.82 -12.41 -14.58
N ALA A 174 4.56 -12.70 -14.30
CA ALA A 174 3.48 -11.77 -14.55
C ALA A 174 3.45 -10.60 -13.59
N LEU A 175 3.90 -10.79 -12.33
CA LEU A 175 4.06 -9.70 -11.36
C LEU A 175 5.08 -8.65 -11.83
N ARG A 176 6.15 -9.07 -12.54
CA ARG A 176 7.08 -8.11 -13.17
C ARG A 176 6.36 -7.24 -14.20
N GLY A 177 5.51 -7.86 -15.01
CA GLY A 177 4.70 -7.14 -15.98
C GLY A 177 3.67 -6.21 -15.34
N VAL A 178 3.06 -6.60 -14.21
CA VAL A 178 2.16 -5.74 -13.43
C VAL A 178 2.92 -4.51 -12.92
N ARG A 179 4.14 -4.70 -12.40
CA ARG A 179 5.00 -3.59 -11.98
C ARG A 179 5.25 -2.60 -13.10
N SER A 180 5.59 -3.07 -14.30
CA SER A 180 5.80 -2.20 -15.46
C SER A 180 4.54 -1.42 -15.83
N LEU A 181 3.36 -2.03 -15.80
CA LEU A 181 2.10 -1.33 -16.06
C LEU A 181 1.83 -0.23 -15.03
N LEU A 182 2.04 -0.51 -13.74
CA LEU A 182 1.93 0.48 -12.67
C LEU A 182 2.95 1.61 -12.87
N GLN A 183 4.16 1.29 -13.28
CA GLN A 183 5.23 2.27 -13.52
C GLN A 183 4.89 3.19 -14.69
N ASP A 184 4.44 2.64 -15.81
CA ASP A 184 4.05 3.40 -16.98
C ASP A 184 2.88 4.34 -16.66
N PHE A 185 1.87 3.82 -15.98
CA PHE A 185 0.69 4.59 -15.57
C PHE A 185 1.05 5.74 -14.62
N THR A 186 1.76 5.44 -13.52
CA THR A 186 2.14 6.44 -12.52
C THR A 186 3.06 7.51 -13.10
N ASN A 187 4.02 7.15 -13.95
CA ASN A 187 4.88 8.10 -14.63
C ASN A 187 4.12 8.97 -15.63
N ALA A 188 3.20 8.39 -16.41
CA ALA A 188 2.37 9.13 -17.35
C ALA A 188 1.51 10.18 -16.61
N TYR A 189 0.88 9.77 -15.50
CA TYR A 189 0.09 10.67 -14.65
C TYR A 189 0.97 11.78 -14.05
N ARG A 190 2.08 11.42 -13.43
CA ARG A 190 2.99 12.39 -12.76
C ARG A 190 3.54 13.45 -13.70
N ARG A 191 3.76 13.12 -14.99
CA ARG A 191 4.19 14.07 -16.03
C ARG A 191 3.11 15.10 -16.39
N ARG A 192 1.84 14.71 -16.31
CA ARG A 192 0.69 15.57 -16.61
C ARG A 192 0.20 16.33 -15.38
N TYR A 193 0.48 15.79 -14.21
CA TYR A 193 0.09 16.37 -12.94
C TYR A 193 0.81 17.71 -12.73
N VAL A 194 0.05 18.78 -12.85
CA VAL A 194 0.43 20.13 -12.40
C VAL A 194 -0.35 20.36 -11.11
N ALA A 195 0.35 20.52 -9.99
CA ALA A 195 -0.27 20.63 -8.67
C ALA A 195 -1.35 21.74 -8.67
N PRO A 196 -2.64 21.39 -8.41
CA PRO A 196 -3.68 22.39 -8.26
C PRO A 196 -3.40 23.28 -7.05
N ARG A 197 -3.85 24.54 -7.10
CA ARG A 197 -3.76 25.47 -5.96
C ARG A 197 -4.55 25.00 -4.73
N ASP A 198 -5.49 24.06 -4.90
CA ASP A 198 -6.43 23.56 -3.89
C ASP A 198 -6.10 22.16 -3.31
N GLY A 199 -4.89 21.62 -3.52
CA GLY A 199 -4.47 20.35 -2.90
C GLY A 199 -4.83 19.08 -3.69
N LEU A 200 -4.86 17.91 -3.03
CA LEU A 200 -5.07 16.59 -3.67
C LEU A 200 -6.55 16.21 -3.83
N GLY A 201 -7.48 17.07 -3.40
CA GLY A 201 -8.92 16.85 -3.51
C GLY A 201 -9.37 15.52 -2.90
N ARG A 202 -10.05 14.67 -3.68
CA ARG A 202 -10.59 13.37 -3.22
C ARG A 202 -9.52 12.33 -2.84
N LEU A 203 -8.24 12.60 -3.12
CA LEU A 203 -7.12 11.74 -2.76
C LEU A 203 -6.41 12.19 -1.48
N GLU A 204 -6.87 13.26 -0.83
CA GLU A 204 -6.26 13.76 0.40
C GLU A 204 -6.29 12.75 1.55
N ALA A 205 -5.27 12.85 2.40
CA ALA A 205 -5.15 12.06 3.62
C ALA A 205 -6.22 12.41 4.65
N THR A 206 -7.11 11.46 4.94
CA THR A 206 -7.96 11.53 6.13
C THR A 206 -7.09 11.39 7.38
N ARG A 207 -7.36 12.24 8.38
CA ARG A 207 -6.57 12.28 9.61
C ARG A 207 -6.75 11.01 10.45
N PHE A 208 -5.66 10.40 10.86
CA PHE A 208 -5.67 9.35 11.86
C PHE A 208 -6.23 9.86 13.19
N ARG A 209 -7.07 9.06 13.84
CA ARG A 209 -7.54 9.29 15.21
C ARG A 209 -7.59 7.97 15.95
N PHE A 210 -6.83 7.85 17.03
CA PHE A 210 -6.94 6.73 17.96
C PHE A 210 -7.86 7.10 19.12
N SER A 211 -8.98 6.39 19.25
CA SER A 211 -9.80 6.39 20.46
C SER A 211 -9.48 5.11 21.21
N GLY A 212 -8.62 5.22 22.22
CA GLY A 212 -8.25 4.10 23.09
C GLY A 212 -9.41 3.58 23.92
#